data_AF-A0A173UY43-F1
#
_entry.id   AF-A0A173UY43-F1
#
_cell.length_a   1.000
_cell.length_b   1.000
_cell.length_c   1.000
_cell.angle_alpha   90.00
_cell.angle_beta   90.00
_cell.angle_gamma   90.00
#
_symmetry.space_group_name_H-M   'P 1'
#
loop_
_entity.id
_entity.type
_entity.pdbx_description
1 polymer ?
#
loop_
_entity_poly.entity_id
_entity_poly.type
_entity_poly.pdbx_seq_one_letter_code
_entity_poly.pdbx_strand_id
1 'polypeptide(L)' 'MNTRKIKDLMKEKNMSIYRLSKETGISDSLLGKILNGKVENPRIQTVKQIAKALNVTIDEIVNKD' A
#
# COMPACT_ATOMS: atom_id res chain seq x y z
N MET A 1 8.63 1.65 -4.31
CA MET A 1 7.39 0.87 -4.07
C MET A 1 6.61 0.73 -5.38
N ASN A 2 6.03 -0.44 -5.64
CA ASN A 2 5.25 -0.75 -6.83
C ASN A 2 3.75 -0.45 -6.57
N THR A 3 3.35 0.80 -6.77
CA THR A 3 1.99 1.27 -6.48
C THR A 3 0.93 0.65 -7.38
N ARG A 4 1.29 0.22 -8.60
CA ARG A 4 0.41 -0.53 -9.50
C ARG A 4 0.06 -1.88 -8.88
N LYS A 5 1.07 -2.67 -8.49
CA LYS A 5 0.88 -3.98 -7.84
C LYS A 5 0.01 -3.88 -6.58
N ILE A 6 0.22 -2.83 -5.77
CA ILE A 6 -0.61 -2.59 -4.58
C ILE A 6 -2.08 -2.34 -4.96
N LYS A 7 -2.34 -1.51 -5.99
CA LYS A 7 -3.72 -1.27 -6.46
C LYS A 7 -4.38 -2.54 -6.99
N ASP A 8 -3.63 -3.43 -7.64
CA ASP A 8 -4.15 -4.70 -8.14
C ASP A 8 -4.48 -5.66 -6.99
N LEU A 9 -3.59 -5.81 -6.02
CA LEU A 9 -3.84 -6.58 -4.78
C LEU A 9 -5.07 -6.04 -4.01
N MET A 10 -5.24 -4.71 -3.97
CA MET A 10 -6.43 -4.10 -3.37
C MET A 10 -7.71 -4.49 -4.12
N LYS A 11 -7.70 -4.49 -5.45
CA LYS A 11 -8.85 -4.91 -6.27
C LYS A 11 -9.18 -6.38 -6.05
N GLU A 12 -8.19 -7.27 -6.10
CA GLU A 12 -8.34 -8.72 -5.85
C GLU A 12 -8.99 -9.00 -4.48
N LYS A 13 -8.67 -8.19 -3.48
CA LYS A 13 -9.18 -8.33 -2.09
C LYS A 13 -10.45 -7.52 -1.81
N ASN A 14 -11.05 -6.88 -2.83
CA ASN A 14 -12.15 -5.92 -2.67
C ASN A 14 -11.88 -4.90 -1.55
N MET A 15 -10.66 -4.37 -1.52
CA MET A 15 -10.17 -3.47 -0.48
C MET A 15 -10.19 -2.02 -0.97
N SER A 16 -10.98 -1.17 -0.30
CA SER A 16 -10.97 0.27 -0.52
C SER A 16 -9.79 0.95 0.17
N ILE A 17 -9.48 2.20 -0.19
CA ILE A 17 -8.49 3.02 0.53
C ILE A 17 -8.90 3.18 2.00
N TYR A 18 -10.19 3.35 2.28
CA TYR A 18 -10.72 3.43 3.63
C TYR A 18 -10.45 2.14 4.43
N ARG A 19 -10.69 0.97 3.83
CA ARG A 19 -10.38 -0.31 4.49
C ARG A 19 -8.89 -0.46 4.73
N LEU A 20 -8.06 -0.16 3.73
CA LEU A 20 -6.60 -0.19 3.88
C LEU A 20 -6.15 0.73 5.03
N SER A 21 -6.71 1.93 5.12
CA SER A 21 -6.45 2.89 6.21
C SER A 21 -6.73 2.31 7.59
N LYS A 22 -7.87 1.63 7.76
CA LYS A 22 -8.23 0.97 9.02
C LYS A 22 -7.27 -0.17 9.36
N GLU A 23 -6.84 -0.95 8.37
CA GLU A 23 -5.94 -2.08 8.59
C GLU A 23 -4.48 -1.65 8.82
N THR A 24 -4.02 -0.57 8.18
CA THR A 24 -2.64 -0.08 8.33
C THR A 24 -2.48 0.94 9.46
N GLY A 25 -3.55 1.60 9.88
CA GLY A 25 -3.51 2.77 10.77
C GLY A 25 -2.93 4.02 10.09
N ILE A 26 -2.95 4.07 8.75
CA ILE A 26 -2.41 5.18 7.94
C ILE A 26 -3.58 5.94 7.37
N SER A 27 -3.59 7.27 7.47
CA SER A 27 -4.71 8.07 6.97
C SER A 27 -4.97 7.85 5.47
N ASP A 28 -6.24 7.88 5.08
CA ASP A 28 -6.71 7.76 3.69
C ASP A 28 -5.99 8.77 2.78
N SER A 29 -5.75 9.99 3.28
CA SER A 29 -5.03 11.05 2.55
C SER A 29 -3.58 10.66 2.25
N LEU A 30 -2.85 10.11 3.25
CA LEU A 30 -1.47 9.68 3.04
C LEU A 30 -1.41 8.44 2.13
N LEU A 31 -2.30 7.46 2.32
CA LEU A 31 -2.41 6.31 1.42
C LEU A 31 -2.72 6.76 -0.01
N GLY A 32 -3.66 7.69 -0.20
CA GLY A 32 -3.98 8.26 -1.51
C GLY A 32 -2.77 8.95 -2.15
N LYS A 33 -1.97 9.71 -1.40
CA LYS A 33 -0.73 10.32 -1.91
C LYS A 33 0.29 9.26 -2.32
N ILE A 34 0.48 8.23 -1.49
CA ILE A 34 1.38 7.11 -1.77
C ILE A 34 0.95 6.36 -3.04
N LEU A 35 -0.32 5.94 -3.12
CA LEU A 35 -0.86 5.18 -4.25
C LEU A 35 -0.85 5.96 -5.57
N ASN A 36 -0.88 7.29 -5.50
CA ASN A 36 -0.80 8.18 -6.67
C ASN A 36 0.63 8.68 -6.95
N GLY A 37 1.65 8.11 -6.29
CA GLY A 37 3.05 8.44 -6.56
C GLY A 37 3.51 9.80 -6.03
N LYS A 38 2.69 10.51 -5.24
CA LYS A 38 3.06 11.79 -4.61
C LYS A 38 4.00 11.63 -3.41
N VAL A 39 4.24 10.39 -2.98
CA VAL A 39 5.23 10.02 -1.97
C VAL A 39 6.13 8.98 -2.60
N GLU A 40 7.30 9.41 -3.06
CA GLU A 40 8.25 8.55 -3.78
C GLU A 40 8.95 7.55 -2.85
N ASN A 41 9.28 7.99 -1.63
CA ASN A 41 10.06 7.23 -0.65
C ASN A 41 9.32 7.11 0.70
N PRO A 42 8.23 6.32 0.78
CA PRO A 42 7.58 6.04 2.05
C PRO A 42 8.55 5.34 3.01
N ARG A 43 8.43 5.62 4.31
CA ARG A 43 9.26 4.98 5.35
C ARG A 43 9.06 3.46 5.33
N ILE A 44 10.09 2.71 5.70
CA ILE A 44 10.02 1.24 5.76
C ILE A 44 8.86 0.74 6.62
N GLN A 45 8.52 1.46 7.70
CA GLN A 45 7.36 1.15 8.55
C GLN A 45 6.04 1.20 7.76
N THR A 46 5.85 2.23 6.91
CA THR A 46 4.67 2.36 6.06
C THR A 46 4.59 1.20 5.07
N VAL A 47 5.71 0.82 4.46
CA VAL A 47 5.77 -0.32 3.53
C VAL A 47 5.40 -1.62 4.26
N LYS A 48 5.94 -1.86 5.46
CA LYS A 48 5.61 -3.02 6.32
C LYS A 48 4.13 -3.07 6.68
N GLN A 49 3.53 -1.93 7.03
CA GLN A 49 2.11 -1.85 7.37
C GLN A 49 1.24 -2.21 6.17
N ILE A 50 1.55 -1.67 4.99
CA ILE A 50 0.81 -1.95 3.75
C ILE A 50 0.93 -3.43 3.37
N ALA A 51 2.15 -3.98 3.38
CA ALA A 51 2.39 -5.41 3.09
C ALA A 51 1.58 -6.31 4.04
N LYS A 52 1.61 -6.01 5.34
CA LYS A 52 0.85 -6.73 6.36
C LYS A 52 -0.66 -6.66 6.12
N ALA A 53 -1.21 -5.48 5.86
CA ALA A 53 -2.65 -5.33 5.59
C ALA A 53 -3.08 -6.09 4.33
N LEU A 54 -2.24 -6.12 3.30
CA LEU A 54 -2.51 -6.87 2.08
C LEU A 54 -2.21 -8.37 2.21
N ASN A 55 -1.66 -8.83 3.34
CA ASN A 55 -1.22 -10.21 3.56
C ASN A 55 -0.25 -10.70 2.46
N VAL A 56 0.78 -9.91 2.21
CA VAL A 56 1.87 -10.18 1.25
C VAL A 56 3.22 -9.86 1.88
N THR A 57 4.29 -10.30 1.26
CA THR A 57 5.65 -9.91 1.64
C THR A 57 5.97 -8.47 1.24
N ILE A 58 7.02 -7.89 1.83
CA ILE A 58 7.51 -6.57 1.41
C ILE A 58 8.01 -6.64 -0.04
N ASP A 59 8.76 -7.69 -0.38
CA ASP A 59 9.36 -7.93 -1.70
C ASP A 59 8.33 -7.87 -2.83
N GLU A 60 7.15 -8.45 -2.62
CA GLU A 60 6.04 -8.41 -3.58
C GLU A 60 5.54 -7.00 -3.93
N ILE A 61 5.75 -6.01 -3.06
CA ILE A 61 5.25 -4.64 -3.26
C ILE A 61 6.35 -3.59 -3.44
N VAL A 62 7.63 -3.96 -3.27
CA VAL A 62 8.76 -3.03 -3.48
C VAL A 62 9.42 -3.21 -4.83
N ASN A 63 9.45 -4.44 -5.36
CA ASN A 63 10.07 -4.74 -6.63
C ASN A 63 9.20 -4.23 -7.78
N LYS A 64 9.80 -3.40 -8.64
CA LYS A 64 9.26 -3.06 -9.94
C LYS A 64 9.98 -3.98 -10.91
N ASP A 65 9.32 -5.05 -11.33
CA ASP A 65 9.72 -5.72 -12.58
C ASP A 65 9.68 -4.71 -13.74
#